data_AF-A0A2V5SCU7-F1
#
_entry.id   AF-A0A2V5SCU7-F1
#
_cell.length_a   1.000
_cell.length_b   1.000
_cell.length_c   1.000
_cell.angle_alpha   90.00
_cell.angle_beta   90.00
_cell.angle_gamma   90.00
#
_symmetry.space_group_name_H-M   'P 1'
#
loop_
_entity.id
_entity.type
_entity.pdbx_description
1 polymer ?
#
loop_
_entity_poly.entity_id
_entity_poly.type
_entity_poly.pdbx_seq_one_letter_code
_entity_poly.pdbx_strand_id
1 'polypeptide(L)'
;ERWDLVLRHCQLAVHDWGTEEAAIRSMRARLMAYSRAMPDAKRLREKFSHVSTLAEVERIAEENIFNSDNRTSNEQEGVALVTS
;
A
#
# COMPACT_ATOMS: atom_id res chain seq x y z
N GLU A 1 1.57 -8.03 -7.89
CA GLU A 1 0.50 -7.70 -8.85
C GLU A 1 -0.42 -6.55 -8.38
N ARG A 2 -1.06 -6.62 -7.21
CA ARG A 2 -1.97 -5.53 -6.75
C ARG A 2 -1.30 -4.15 -6.66
N TRP A 3 -0.12 -4.07 -6.05
CA TRP A 3 0.61 -2.80 -5.91
C TRP A 3 1.03 -2.22 -7.26
N ASP A 4 1.39 -3.08 -8.21
CA ASP A 4 1.75 -2.67 -9.57
C ASP A 4 0.60 -1.92 -10.27
N LEU A 5 -0.62 -2.45 -10.16
CA LEU A 5 -1.83 -1.77 -10.66
C LEU A 5 -2.10 -0.44 -9.95
N VAL A 6 -1.88 -0.36 -8.64
CA VAL A 6 -2.06 0.88 -7.86
C VAL A 6 -1.08 1.94 -8.32
N LEU A 7 0.21 1.59 -8.42
CA LEU A 7 1.27 2.50 -8.84
C LEU A 7 1.06 2.98 -10.26
N ARG A 8 0.73 2.07 -11.19
CA ARG A 8 0.42 2.42 -12.58
C ARG A 8 -0.77 3.38 -12.68
N HIS A 9 -1.81 3.17 -11.87
CA HIS A 9 -2.96 4.10 -11.84
C HIS A 9 -2.57 5.48 -11.32
N CYS A 10 -1.73 5.56 -10.29
CA CYS A 10 -1.23 6.83 -9.78
C CYS A 10 -0.37 7.55 -10.83
N GLN A 11 0.53 6.84 -11.52
CA GLN A 11 1.34 7.41 -12.61
C GLN A 11 0.46 7.97 -13.75
N LEU A 12 -0.55 7.21 -14.18
CA LEU A 12 -1.53 7.66 -15.18
C LEU A 12 -2.30 8.90 -14.70
N ALA A 13 -2.75 8.92 -13.45
CA ALA A 13 -3.46 10.06 -12.90
C ALA A 13 -2.58 11.31 -12.87
N VAL A 14 -1.31 11.19 -12.47
CA VAL A 14 -0.36 12.32 -12.45
C VAL A 14 -0.10 12.84 -13.87
N HIS A 15 0.08 11.93 -14.83
CA HIS A 15 0.27 12.29 -16.24
C HIS A 15 -0.97 13.01 -16.82
N ASP A 16 -2.18 12.54 -16.52
CA ASP A 16 -3.42 13.08 -17.08
C ASP A 16 -3.83 14.43 -16.45
N TRP A 17 -3.60 14.61 -15.13
CA TRP A 17 -3.96 15.86 -14.44
C TRP A 17 -2.97 17.00 -14.65
N GLY A 18 -1.71 16.69 -14.96
CA GLY A 18 -0.63 17.70 -15.09
C GLY A 18 -0.16 18.33 -13.77
N THR A 19 -0.77 18.00 -12.63
CA THR A 19 -0.31 18.40 -11.29
C THR A 19 -0.37 17.22 -10.34
N GLU A 20 0.79 16.78 -9.84
CA GLU A 20 0.92 15.59 -9.01
C GLU A 20 0.04 15.66 -7.75
N GLU A 21 0.06 16.79 -7.04
CA GLU A 21 -0.65 16.94 -5.77
C GLU A 21 -2.17 16.79 -5.92
N ALA A 22 -2.74 17.42 -6.95
CA ALA A 22 -4.17 17.30 -7.27
C ALA A 22 -4.53 15.88 -7.70
N ALA A 23 -3.66 15.25 -8.48
CA ALA A 23 -3.85 13.88 -8.94
C ALA A 23 -3.87 12.87 -7.81
N ILE A 24 -2.84 12.91 -6.96
CA ILE A 24 -2.71 12.01 -5.81
C ILE A 24 -3.85 12.27 -4.81
N ARG A 25 -4.22 13.53 -4.56
CA ARG A 25 -5.38 13.86 -3.71
C ARG A 25 -6.66 13.19 -4.20
N SER A 26 -6.94 13.20 -5.50
CA SER A 26 -8.12 12.52 -6.04
C SER A 26 -8.00 11.00 -6.02
N MET A 27 -6.78 10.48 -6.13
CA MET A 27 -6.49 9.05 -5.99
C MET A 27 -6.69 8.53 -4.57
N ARG A 28 -6.67 9.38 -3.52
CA ARG A 28 -6.85 8.96 -2.11
C ARG A 28 -8.09 8.10 -1.89
N ALA A 29 -9.23 8.45 -2.49
CA ALA A 29 -10.46 7.68 -2.37
C ALA A 29 -10.33 6.26 -2.97
N ARG A 30 -9.60 6.13 -4.09
CA ARG A 30 -9.32 4.82 -4.72
C ARG A 30 -8.31 4.02 -3.89
N LEU A 31 -7.28 4.68 -3.36
CA LEU A 31 -6.30 4.08 -2.45
C LEU A 31 -6.96 3.53 -1.17
N MET A 32 -7.92 4.26 -0.59
CA MET A 32 -8.76 3.76 0.51
C MET A 32 -9.47 2.46 0.13
N ALA A 33 -10.05 2.37 -1.07
CA ALA A 33 -10.75 1.18 -1.51
C ALA A 33 -9.79 -0.02 -1.69
N TYR A 34 -8.62 0.21 -2.29
CA TYR A 34 -7.59 -0.83 -2.48
C TYR A 34 -7.09 -1.40 -1.14
N SER A 35 -6.96 -0.56 -0.12
CA SER A 35 -6.50 -1.00 1.22
C SER A 35 -7.39 -2.07 1.85
N ARG A 36 -8.69 -2.15 1.50
CA ARG A 36 -9.62 -3.16 2.06
C ARG A 36 -9.21 -4.60 1.77
N ALA A 37 -8.52 -4.82 0.65
CA ALA A 37 -8.10 -6.15 0.23
C ALA A 37 -6.61 -6.42 0.52
N MET A 38 -5.94 -5.52 1.25
CA MET A 38 -4.53 -5.62 1.61
C MET A 38 -4.39 -5.94 3.11
N PRO A 39 -3.31 -6.65 3.51
CA PRO A 39 -2.94 -6.76 4.91
C PRO A 39 -2.69 -5.35 5.48
N ASP A 40 -2.90 -5.18 6.79
CA ASP A 40 -2.69 -3.89 7.48
C ASP A 40 -3.50 -2.70 6.93
N ALA A 41 -4.74 -2.98 6.47
CA ALA A 41 -5.67 -1.99 5.96
C ALA A 41 -5.85 -0.75 6.86
N LYS A 42 -5.80 -0.90 8.19
CA LYS A 42 -5.91 0.22 9.13
C LYS A 42 -4.76 1.22 8.96
N ARG A 43 -3.52 0.72 8.99
CA ARG A 43 -2.30 1.52 8.81
C ARG A 43 -2.25 2.14 7.41
N LEU A 44 -2.64 1.38 6.39
CA LEU A 44 -2.69 1.88 5.01
C LEU A 44 -3.66 3.06 4.87
N ARG A 45 -4.84 2.99 5.50
CA ARG A 45 -5.81 4.10 5.48
C ARG A 45 -5.28 5.37 6.12
N GLU A 46 -4.56 5.26 7.24
CA GLU A 46 -3.95 6.43 7.89
C GLU A 46 -2.91 7.10 6.97
N LYS A 47 -2.04 6.30 6.33
CA LYS A 47 -1.03 6.83 5.41
C LYS A 47 -1.63 7.43 4.14
N PHE A 48 -2.54 6.70 3.49
CA PHE A 48 -3.21 7.15 2.26
C PHE A 48 -4.15 8.37 2.47
N SER A 49 -4.55 8.69 3.71
CA SER A 49 -5.32 9.91 3.98
C SER A 49 -4.47 11.18 3.78
N HIS A 50 -3.16 11.08 3.97
CA HIS A 50 -2.22 12.21 3.97
C HIS A 50 -1.33 12.27 2.72
N VAL A 51 -1.28 11.18 1.95
CA VAL A 51 -0.41 11.04 0.78
C VAL A 51 -0.64 12.13 -0.26
N SER A 52 0.42 12.79 -0.71
CA SER A 52 0.33 13.90 -1.67
C SER A 52 1.21 13.72 -2.90
N THR A 53 2.13 12.77 -2.88
CA THR A 53 3.05 12.51 -3.99
C THR A 53 3.04 11.03 -4.39
N LEU A 54 3.49 10.75 -5.62
CA LEU A 54 3.63 9.37 -6.10
C LEU A 54 4.68 8.62 -5.28
N ALA A 55 5.80 9.29 -4.95
CA ALA A 55 6.90 8.71 -4.17
C ALA A 55 6.45 8.25 -2.77
N GLU A 56 5.51 8.96 -2.14
CA GLU A 56 4.94 8.50 -0.88
C GLU A 56 4.09 7.23 -1.05
N VAL A 57 3.34 7.10 -2.16
CA VAL A 57 2.58 5.88 -2.46
C VAL A 57 3.53 4.69 -2.66
N GLU A 58 4.63 4.89 -3.39
CA GLU A 58 5.68 3.89 -3.59
C GLU A 58 6.28 3.42 -2.27
N ARG A 59 6.66 4.36 -1.40
CA ARG A 59 7.20 4.05 -0.08
C ARG A 59 6.22 3.23 0.78
N ILE A 60 4.93 3.60 0.75
CA ILE A 60 3.88 2.85 1.46
C ILE A 60 3.79 1.41 0.93
N ALA A 61 3.90 1.23 -0.39
CA ALA A 61 3.87 -0.08 -1.03
C ALA A 61 5.04 -0.95 -0.57
N GLU A 62 6.27 -0.41 -0.63
CA GLU A 62 7.49 -1.09 -0.19
C GLU A 62 7.40 -1.52 1.28
N GLU A 63 6.99 -0.59 2.15
CA GLU A 63 6.81 -0.90 3.57
C GLU A 63 5.73 -1.97 3.81
N ASN A 64 4.65 -1.97 3.02
CA ASN A 64 3.60 -2.97 3.16
C ASN A 64 4.07 -4.35 2.70
N ILE A 65 4.80 -4.43 1.59
CA ILE A 65 5.37 -5.67 1.07
C ILE A 65 6.37 -6.24 2.09
N PHE A 66 7.28 -5.39 2.59
CA PHE A 66 8.26 -5.76 3.60
C PHE A 66 7.59 -6.26 4.90
N ASN A 67 6.59 -5.54 5.42
CA ASN A 67 5.86 -5.98 6.61
C ASN A 67 5.04 -7.27 6.39
N SER A 68 4.50 -7.48 5.19
CA SER A 68 3.75 -8.70 4.87
C SER A 68 4.67 -9.92 4.85
N ASP A 69 5.87 -9.76 4.27
CA ASP A 69 6.91 -10.80 4.19
C ASP A 69 7.46 -11.16 5.59
N ASN A 70 7.72 -10.14 6.42
CA ASN A 70 8.25 -10.35 7.76
C ASN A 70 7.24 -11.02 8.71
N ARG A 71 5.94 -10.83 8.46
CA ARG A 71 4.86 -11.47 9.24
C ARG A 71 4.69 -12.94 8.86
N THR A 72 4.95 -13.32 7.61
CA THR A 72 4.94 -14.74 7.21
C THR A 72 6.08 -15.56 7.82
N SER A 73 7.26 -14.94 8.06
CA SER A 73 8.37 -15.63 8.73
C SER A 73 8.12 -15.88 10.21
N ASN A 74 7.43 -14.96 10.90
CA ASN A 74 7.23 -15.06 12.35
C ASN A 74 6.14 -16.07 12.77
N GLU A 75 5.24 -16.46 11.86
CA GLU A 75 4.16 -17.42 12.13
C GLU A 75 4.60 -18.88 11.92
N GLN A 76 5.71 -19.12 11.21
CA GLN A 76 6.25 -20.47 10.98
C GLN A 76 7.15 -20.97 12.12
N GLU A 77 7.78 -20.10 12.91
CA GLU A 77 8.55 -20.51 14.10
C GLU A 77 7.67 -20.91 15.30
N GLY A 78 6.44 -20.39 15.40
CA GLY A 78 5.54 -20.67 16.53
C GLY A 78 4.84 -22.04 16.49
N VAL A 79 4.65 -22.63 15.30
CA VAL A 79 3.93 -23.91 15.13
C VAL A 79 4.85 -25.13 15.35
N ALA A 80 6.17 -24.97 15.19
CA ALA A 80 7.13 -26.07 15.38
C ALA A 80 7.32 -26.49 16.85
N LEU A 81 6.97 -25.64 17.82
CA LEU A 81 7.18 -25.90 19.25
C LEU A 81 5.98 -26.56 19.97
N VAL A 82 4.80 -26.65 19.34
CA VAL A 82 3.59 -27.19 19.97
C VAL A 82 3.28 -28.65 19.57
N THR A 83 4.13 -29.27 18.74
CA THR A 83 3.92 -30.64 18.22
C THR A 83 5.02 -31.64 18.58
N SER A 84 5.93 -31.30 19.51
CA SER A 84 6.97 -32.21 20.02
C SER A 84 6.72 -32.65 21.46
#